data_AF-A0A7G8VPF1-F1
#
_entry.id   AF-A0A7G8VPF1-F1
#
_cell.length_a   1.000
_cell.length_b   1.000
_cell.length_c   1.000
_cell.angle_alpha   90.00
_cell.angle_beta   90.00
_cell.angle_gamma   90.00
#
_symmetry.space_group_name_H-M   'P 1'
#
loop_
_entity.id
_entity.type
_entity.pdbx_description
1 polymer ?
#
loop_
_entity_poly.entity_id
_entity_poly.type
_entity_poly.pdbx_seq_one_letter_code
_entity_poly.pdbx_strand_id
1 'polypeptide(L)'
;MTANPSHSRALRLPRDFAFIAVGLDALLFVINMAVLLLPSTPQAGQMRHAYAIPGVWIMLLAGIAMSWVLVAALSWSHARNALERQGVAHVALAGDARLRFGGVWVLAMVLNYYVLTPLFYEAQVLFMPGGQFAEVFGSSLRFSMGVAMVLQSLIQLTVIVLGLWLAARIALMKSRTASAHAEQLTPAEVPGGASPRRAVAMVAAAVFAGLQLWSGLAVARWAPPASDVGASTLLLTWVLPALVTFALAFWGGWLGTRPGLSIVRPFRAVASAVSAFLLVQAGCIVIAIAWLFLAAKASFSFYNGGVISFVLALVLLYMVLTVLLVRVTTRRLYRRYL
;
A
#
# COMPACT_ATOMS: atom_id res chain seq x y z
N MET A 1 -6.68 -36.06 18.09
CA MET A 1 -5.38 -35.36 18.17
C MET A 1 -5.63 -33.91 18.55
N THR A 2 -5.29 -33.49 19.77
CA THR A 2 -5.39 -32.09 20.21
C THR A 2 -4.25 -31.29 19.60
N ALA A 3 -4.56 -30.27 18.80
CA ALA A 3 -3.55 -29.43 18.16
C ALA A 3 -2.66 -28.77 19.23
N ASN A 4 -1.34 -28.89 19.08
CA ASN A 4 -0.38 -28.29 20.00
C ASN A 4 -0.60 -26.76 20.06
N PRO A 5 -0.81 -26.14 21.24
CA PRO A 5 -1.13 -24.72 21.38
C PRO A 5 -0.04 -23.79 20.83
N SER A 6 1.22 -24.22 20.79
CA SER A 6 2.32 -23.46 20.17
C SER A 6 2.18 -23.41 18.64
N HIS A 7 1.75 -24.50 18.01
CA HIS A 7 1.54 -24.58 16.57
C HIS A 7 0.32 -23.78 16.13
N SER A 8 -0.77 -23.80 16.90
CA SER A 8 -1.94 -22.97 16.62
C SER A 8 -1.62 -21.48 16.74
N ARG A 9 -0.73 -21.09 17.68
CA ARG A 9 -0.22 -19.72 17.81
C ARG A 9 0.64 -19.32 16.61
N ALA A 10 1.54 -20.19 16.17
CA ALA A 10 2.39 -19.95 14.99
C ALA A 10 1.57 -19.77 13.71
N LEU A 11 0.50 -20.56 13.51
CA LEU A 11 -0.38 -20.45 12.36
C LEU A 11 -1.18 -19.14 12.33
N ARG A 12 -1.44 -18.53 13.50
CA ARG A 12 -2.13 -17.23 13.61
C ARG A 12 -1.19 -16.04 13.37
N LEU A 13 0.13 -16.25 13.41
CA LEU A 13 1.14 -15.19 13.33
C LEU A 13 0.94 -14.22 12.13
N PRO A 14 0.58 -14.67 10.90
CA PRO A 14 0.33 -13.74 9.80
C PRO A 14 -0.84 -12.79 10.05
N ARG A 15 -1.89 -13.29 10.69
CA ARG A 15 -3.05 -12.48 11.07
C ARG A 15 -2.69 -11.52 12.21
N ASP A 16 -1.92 -11.99 13.18
CA ASP A 16 -1.50 -11.17 14.32
C ASP A 16 -0.57 -10.03 13.88
N PHE A 17 0.40 -10.29 12.99
CA PHE A 17 1.27 -9.23 12.45
C PHE A 17 0.47 -8.17 11.69
N ALA A 18 -0.51 -8.59 10.88
CA ALA A 18 -1.41 -7.67 10.20
C ALA A 18 -2.19 -6.79 11.19
N PHE A 19 -2.78 -7.38 12.22
CA PHE A 19 -3.53 -6.62 13.22
C PHE A 19 -2.66 -5.74 14.11
N ILE A 20 -1.47 -6.20 14.52
CA ILE A 20 -0.54 -5.38 15.30
C ILE A 20 -0.11 -4.17 14.47
N ALA A 21 0.24 -4.38 13.21
CA ALA A 21 0.72 -3.30 12.35
C ALA A 21 -0.35 -2.23 12.10
N VAL A 22 -1.57 -2.66 11.74
CA VAL A 22 -2.71 -1.74 11.55
C VAL A 22 -3.18 -1.13 12.87
N GLY A 23 -3.25 -1.92 13.94
CA GLY A 23 -3.74 -1.47 15.24
C GLY A 23 -2.85 -0.41 15.86
N LEU A 24 -1.52 -0.55 15.74
CA LEU A 24 -0.57 0.47 16.21
C LEU A 24 -0.64 1.75 15.37
N ASP A 25 -0.80 1.63 14.05
CA ASP A 25 -0.94 2.79 13.17
C ASP A 25 -2.27 3.53 13.44
N ALA A 26 -3.36 2.79 13.64
CA ALA A 26 -4.66 3.34 14.04
C ALA A 26 -4.62 4.01 15.42
N LEU A 27 -3.94 3.40 16.40
CA LEU A 27 -3.77 3.98 17.73
C LEU A 27 -2.99 5.28 17.67
N LEU A 28 -1.86 5.30 16.95
CA LEU A 28 -1.05 6.52 16.74
C LEU A 28 -1.85 7.61 16.03
N PHE A 29 -2.63 7.26 15.01
CA PHE A 29 -3.52 8.20 14.32
C PHE A 29 -4.55 8.81 15.27
N VAL A 30 -5.23 7.99 16.08
CA VAL A 30 -6.23 8.46 17.05
C VAL A 30 -5.59 9.35 18.10
N ILE A 31 -4.44 8.98 18.65
CA ILE A 31 -3.69 9.80 19.61
C ILE A 31 -3.33 11.15 18.98
N ASN A 32 -2.78 11.15 17.76
CA ASN A 32 -2.39 12.37 17.06
C ASN A 32 -3.61 13.28 16.80
N MET A 33 -4.71 12.71 16.28
CA MET A 33 -5.95 13.45 16.09
C MET A 33 -6.50 14.03 17.39
N ALA A 34 -6.50 13.26 18.49
CA ALA A 34 -6.97 13.74 19.78
C ALA A 34 -6.12 14.92 20.29
N VAL A 35 -4.79 14.81 20.19
CA VAL A 35 -3.86 15.87 20.59
C VAL A 35 -4.03 17.13 19.73
N LEU A 36 -4.16 16.98 18.41
CA LEU A 36 -4.36 18.13 17.50
C LEU A 36 -5.68 18.85 17.76
N LEU A 37 -6.73 18.11 18.12
CA LEU A 37 -8.07 18.64 18.35
C LEU A 37 -8.31 19.13 19.79
N LEU A 38 -7.32 19.01 20.69
CA LEU A 38 -7.45 19.42 22.09
C LEU A 38 -7.72 20.94 22.22
N PRO A 39 -8.61 21.41 23.10
CA PRO A 39 -8.93 22.84 23.21
C PRO A 39 -7.74 23.75 23.53
N SER A 40 -6.71 23.20 24.16
CA SER A 40 -5.51 23.91 24.57
C SER A 40 -4.49 24.12 23.46
N THR A 41 -4.68 23.54 22.27
CA THR A 41 -3.76 23.79 21.14
C THR A 41 -4.11 25.12 20.47
N PRO A 42 -3.10 25.98 20.18
CA PRO A 42 -3.32 27.35 19.69
C PRO A 42 -4.02 27.44 18.32
N GLN A 43 -4.19 26.30 17.62
CA GLN A 43 -4.82 26.20 16.30
C GLN A 43 -6.06 25.28 16.30
N ALA A 44 -6.50 24.75 17.45
CA ALA A 44 -7.59 23.78 17.51
C ALA A 44 -8.89 24.27 16.87
N GLY A 45 -9.23 25.56 17.01
CA GLY A 45 -10.44 26.13 16.41
C GLY A 45 -10.42 26.04 14.88
N GLN A 46 -9.30 26.42 14.25
CA GLN A 46 -9.12 26.34 12.80
C GLN A 46 -9.04 24.88 12.33
N MET A 47 -8.34 24.01 13.05
CA MET A 47 -8.26 22.59 12.71
C MET A 47 -9.61 21.90 12.79
N ARG A 48 -10.41 22.14 13.84
CA ARG A 48 -11.77 21.60 13.96
C ARG A 48 -12.66 22.04 12.80
N HIS A 49 -12.54 23.30 12.37
CA HIS A 49 -13.29 23.79 11.22
C HIS A 49 -12.80 23.15 9.89
N ALA A 50 -11.51 22.95 9.71
CA ALA A 50 -10.97 22.26 8.54
C ALA A 50 -11.39 20.78 8.50
N TYR A 51 -11.36 20.11 9.65
CA TYR A 51 -11.92 18.77 9.85
C TYR A 51 -13.45 18.76 9.92
N ALA A 52 -14.17 19.87 9.83
CA ALA A 52 -15.63 19.81 9.60
C ALA A 52 -15.95 19.58 8.11
N ILE A 53 -14.97 19.81 7.23
CA ILE A 53 -15.13 19.74 5.77
C ILE A 53 -15.04 18.27 5.33
N PRO A 54 -16.09 17.71 4.68
CA PRO A 54 -16.08 16.33 4.21
C PRO A 54 -14.90 16.01 3.28
N GLY A 55 -14.50 16.98 2.47
CA GLY A 55 -13.34 16.89 1.58
C GLY A 55 -12.04 16.46 2.28
N VAL A 56 -11.78 17.07 3.44
CA VAL A 56 -10.56 16.81 4.21
C VAL A 56 -10.60 15.40 4.80
N TRP A 57 -11.72 15.01 5.42
CA TRP A 57 -11.84 13.68 6.04
C TRP A 57 -11.87 12.54 5.04
N ILE A 58 -12.59 12.67 3.92
CA ILE A 58 -12.69 11.60 2.93
C ILE A 58 -11.31 11.33 2.31
N MET A 59 -10.56 12.37 1.97
CA MET A 59 -9.21 12.23 1.44
C MET A 59 -8.23 11.66 2.48
N LEU A 60 -8.32 12.12 3.73
CA LEU A 60 -7.51 11.61 4.83
C LEU A 60 -7.77 10.11 5.08
N LEU A 61 -9.05 9.73 5.24
CA LEU A 61 -9.45 8.35 5.49
C LEU A 61 -9.13 7.43 4.32
N ALA A 62 -9.31 7.88 3.08
CA ALA A 62 -8.92 7.12 1.90
C ALA A 62 -7.41 6.84 1.89
N GLY A 63 -6.59 7.83 2.24
CA GLY A 63 -5.14 7.66 2.36
C GLY A 63 -4.72 6.69 3.46
N ILE A 64 -5.32 6.83 4.65
CA ILE A 64 -5.01 5.99 5.81
C ILE A 64 -5.49 4.55 5.62
N ALA A 65 -6.71 4.35 5.12
CA ALA A 65 -7.25 3.02 4.89
C ALA A 65 -6.35 2.21 3.94
N MET A 66 -5.77 2.85 2.93
CA MET A 66 -4.88 2.16 2.00
C MET A 66 -3.46 1.95 2.53
N SER A 67 -2.93 2.87 3.34
CA SER A 67 -1.67 2.58 4.06
C SER A 67 -1.86 1.35 4.95
N TRP A 68 -2.98 1.25 5.65
CA TRP A 68 -3.32 0.08 6.47
C TRP A 68 -3.45 -1.19 5.65
N VAL A 69 -4.11 -1.15 4.49
CA VAL A 69 -4.21 -2.31 3.59
C VAL A 69 -2.83 -2.77 3.13
N LEU A 70 -1.95 -1.85 2.73
CA LEU A 70 -0.59 -2.18 2.28
C LEU A 70 0.26 -2.76 3.42
N VAL A 71 0.24 -2.11 4.58
CA VAL A 71 0.95 -2.54 5.79
C VAL A 71 0.45 -3.91 6.25
N ALA A 72 -0.86 -4.15 6.25
CA ALA A 72 -1.46 -5.45 6.58
C ALA A 72 -1.04 -6.53 5.58
N ALA A 73 -1.09 -6.24 4.27
CA ALA A 73 -0.73 -7.20 3.24
C ALA A 73 0.75 -7.59 3.31
N LEU A 74 1.64 -6.62 3.55
CA LEU A 74 3.08 -6.87 3.66
C LEU A 74 3.44 -7.59 4.96
N SER A 75 2.87 -7.20 6.10
CA SER A 75 3.14 -7.85 7.39
C SER A 75 2.65 -9.29 7.41
N TRP A 76 1.46 -9.53 6.84
CA TRP A 76 0.95 -10.88 6.59
C TRP A 76 1.89 -11.68 5.69
N SER A 77 2.39 -11.05 4.60
CA SER A 77 3.31 -11.70 3.65
C SER A 77 4.63 -12.10 4.30
N HIS A 78 5.19 -11.26 5.18
CA HIS A 78 6.40 -11.55 5.93
C HIS A 78 6.25 -12.78 6.83
N ALA A 79 5.22 -12.79 7.67
CA ALA A 79 4.94 -13.90 8.58
C ALA A 79 4.56 -15.18 7.82
N ARG A 80 3.76 -15.09 6.75
CA ARG A 80 3.40 -16.26 5.93
C ARG A 80 4.62 -16.84 5.21
N ASN A 81 5.52 -16.01 4.68
CA ASN A 81 6.75 -16.49 4.07
C ASN A 81 7.67 -17.17 5.09
N ALA A 82 7.69 -16.71 6.35
CA ALA A 82 8.44 -17.37 7.41
C ALA A 82 7.90 -18.78 7.69
N LEU A 83 6.57 -18.93 7.82
CA LEU A 83 5.93 -20.24 7.96
C LEU A 83 6.26 -21.19 6.81
N GLU A 84 6.26 -20.70 5.57
CA GLU A 84 6.54 -21.52 4.38
C GLU A 84 8.02 -21.87 4.17
N ARG A 85 8.96 -21.11 4.78
CA ARG A 85 10.40 -21.37 4.66
C ARG A 85 10.98 -22.12 5.85
N GLN A 86 10.50 -21.82 7.04
CA GLN A 86 11.04 -22.36 8.31
C GLN A 86 10.16 -23.49 8.87
N GLY A 87 8.90 -23.57 8.45
CA GLY A 87 7.93 -24.54 8.98
C GLY A 87 7.30 -24.08 10.29
N VAL A 88 6.15 -24.68 10.63
CA VAL A 88 5.33 -24.29 11.79
C VAL A 88 6.08 -24.51 13.10
N ALA A 89 6.79 -25.63 13.24
CA ALA A 89 7.54 -26.00 14.44
C ALA A 89 8.61 -24.95 14.79
N HIS A 90 9.37 -24.47 13.80
CA HIS A 90 10.41 -23.47 14.01
C HIS A 90 9.84 -22.10 14.38
N VAL A 91 8.74 -21.69 13.75
CA VAL A 91 8.08 -20.41 14.04
C VAL A 91 7.40 -20.44 15.41
N ALA A 92 6.90 -21.61 15.85
CA ALA A 92 6.28 -21.78 17.16
C ALA A 92 7.23 -21.51 18.34
N LEU A 93 8.54 -21.62 18.11
CA LEU A 93 9.56 -21.36 19.13
C LEU A 93 9.84 -19.86 19.31
N ALA A 94 9.43 -19.01 18.38
CA ALA A 94 9.51 -17.56 18.50
C ALA A 94 8.32 -17.01 19.32
N GLY A 95 8.22 -17.42 20.59
CA GLY A 95 7.10 -17.09 21.48
C GLY A 95 6.84 -15.57 21.61
N ASP A 96 7.90 -14.76 21.56
CA ASP A 96 7.85 -13.30 21.70
C ASP A 96 7.78 -12.54 20.38
N ALA A 97 7.61 -13.23 19.24
CA ALA A 97 7.65 -12.61 17.91
C ALA A 97 6.69 -11.42 17.78
N ARG A 98 5.50 -11.50 18.40
CA ARG A 98 4.49 -10.43 18.39
C ARG A 98 4.97 -9.17 19.11
N LEU A 99 5.59 -9.32 20.29
CA LEU A 99 6.09 -8.21 21.09
C LEU A 99 7.28 -7.54 20.40
N ARG A 100 8.23 -8.33 19.87
CA ARG A 100 9.39 -7.82 19.12
C ARG A 100 8.97 -7.09 17.85
N PHE A 101 8.01 -7.67 17.11
CA PHE A 101 7.43 -7.03 15.93
C PHE A 101 6.79 -5.69 16.29
N GLY A 102 5.91 -5.68 17.28
CA GLY A 102 5.23 -4.47 17.74
C GLY A 102 6.21 -3.38 18.19
N GLY A 103 7.20 -3.72 19.02
CA GLY A 103 8.18 -2.75 19.52
C GLY A 103 8.97 -2.07 18.41
N VAL A 104 9.50 -2.84 17.46
CA VAL A 104 10.25 -2.28 16.32
C VAL A 104 9.33 -1.49 15.38
N TRP A 105 8.09 -1.97 15.18
CA TRP A 105 7.11 -1.28 14.34
C TRP A 105 6.70 0.07 14.92
N VAL A 106 6.45 0.16 16.24
CA VAL A 106 6.19 1.44 16.92
C VAL A 106 7.34 2.41 16.70
N LEU A 107 8.58 1.97 16.84
CA LEU A 107 9.75 2.83 16.62
C LEU A 107 9.79 3.38 15.19
N ALA A 108 9.53 2.53 14.18
CA ALA A 108 9.45 2.95 12.79
C ALA A 108 8.31 3.94 12.55
N MET A 109 7.15 3.74 13.18
CA MET A 109 6.02 4.66 13.10
C MET A 109 6.33 5.99 13.79
N VAL A 110 6.97 5.98 14.95
CA VAL A 110 7.37 7.21 15.64
C VAL A 110 8.34 8.02 14.79
N LEU A 111 9.34 7.38 14.19
CA LEU A 111 10.25 8.01 13.24
C LEU A 111 9.48 8.63 12.05
N ASN A 112 8.51 7.90 11.49
CA ASN A 112 7.73 8.38 10.35
C ASN A 112 6.81 9.57 10.69
N TYR A 113 6.04 9.47 11.79
CA TYR A 113 5.04 10.46 12.16
C TYR A 113 5.64 11.69 12.85
N TYR A 114 6.65 11.51 13.70
CA TYR A 114 7.15 12.60 14.55
C TYR A 114 8.49 13.19 14.09
N VAL A 115 9.24 12.52 13.21
CA VAL A 115 10.51 13.05 12.70
C VAL A 115 10.38 13.41 11.22
N LEU A 116 10.00 12.44 10.39
CA LEU A 116 9.93 12.65 8.94
C LEU A 116 8.80 13.58 8.53
N THR A 117 7.60 13.40 9.08
CA THR A 117 6.44 14.22 8.68
C THR A 117 6.63 15.72 8.98
N PRO A 118 7.10 16.14 10.17
CA PRO A 118 7.44 17.54 10.43
C PRO A 118 8.57 18.07 9.55
N LEU A 119 9.65 17.29 9.37
CA LEU A 119 10.77 17.67 8.52
C LEU A 119 10.31 17.93 7.08
N PHE A 120 9.41 17.09 6.56
CA PHE A 120 8.87 17.29 5.24
C PHE A 120 7.89 18.46 5.16
N TYR A 121 7.15 18.74 6.24
CA TYR A 121 6.32 19.93 6.30
C TYR A 121 7.17 21.20 6.22
N GLU A 122 8.26 21.29 6.98
CA GLU A 122 9.22 22.39 6.90
C GLU A 122 9.80 22.51 5.48
N ALA A 123 10.20 21.38 4.89
CA ALA A 123 10.70 21.36 3.51
C ALA A 123 9.64 21.87 2.52
N GLN A 124 8.36 21.50 2.67
CA GLN A 124 7.27 21.98 1.81
C GLN A 124 7.06 23.49 1.94
N VAL A 125 7.15 24.05 3.14
CA VAL A 125 7.00 25.49 3.38
C VAL A 125 8.06 26.29 2.63
N LEU A 126 9.27 25.76 2.45
CA LEU A 126 10.32 26.42 1.67
C LEU A 126 9.96 26.59 0.17
N PHE A 127 9.06 25.74 -0.36
CA PHE A 127 8.56 25.79 -1.75
C PHE A 127 7.21 26.51 -1.88
N MET A 128 6.56 26.90 -0.78
CA MET A 128 5.30 27.65 -0.84
C MET A 128 5.53 29.11 -1.30
N PRO A 129 4.51 29.80 -1.83
CA PRO A 129 4.63 31.22 -2.20
C PRO A 129 5.12 32.06 -1.01
N GLY A 130 6.24 32.76 -1.18
CA GLY A 130 6.93 33.51 -0.10
C GLY A 130 8.02 32.73 0.64
N GLY A 131 8.26 31.46 0.30
CA GLY A 131 9.39 30.66 0.78
C GLY A 131 10.69 30.92 0.01
N GLN A 132 11.83 30.57 0.60
CA GLN A 132 13.17 30.83 0.03
C GLN A 132 13.36 30.27 -1.39
N PHE A 133 12.75 29.11 -1.70
CA PHE A 133 12.86 28.50 -3.03
C PHE A 133 11.84 29.04 -4.03
N ALA A 134 10.80 29.77 -3.59
CA ALA A 134 9.84 30.41 -4.48
C ALA A 134 10.52 31.49 -5.35
N GLU A 135 11.46 32.24 -4.76
CA GLU A 135 12.23 33.28 -5.44
C GLU A 135 13.26 32.69 -6.43
N VAL A 136 13.83 31.53 -6.11
CA VAL A 136 14.85 30.85 -6.94
C VAL A 136 14.25 30.16 -8.16
N PHE A 137 13.09 29.51 -8.00
CA PHE A 137 12.50 28.70 -9.08
C PHE A 137 11.47 29.44 -9.95
N GLY A 138 10.98 30.61 -9.53
CA GLY A 138 10.09 31.47 -10.32
C GLY A 138 8.95 30.70 -11.00
N SER A 139 8.92 30.68 -12.33
CA SER A 139 7.90 29.98 -13.15
C SER A 139 7.93 28.45 -13.04
N SER A 140 9.05 27.85 -12.61
CA SER A 140 9.24 26.40 -12.46
C SER A 140 8.85 25.86 -11.07
N LEU A 141 8.42 26.74 -10.15
CA LEU A 141 8.12 26.41 -8.76
C LEU A 141 7.10 25.26 -8.62
N ARG A 142 6.10 25.20 -9.51
CA ARG A 142 5.07 24.14 -9.49
C ARG A 142 5.63 22.77 -9.86
N PHE A 143 6.62 22.73 -10.75
CA PHE A 143 7.26 21.50 -11.15
C PHE A 143 8.21 21.00 -10.05
N SER A 144 9.03 21.89 -9.50
CA SER A 144 9.96 21.55 -8.41
C SER A 144 9.22 21.13 -7.13
N MET A 145 8.13 21.80 -6.77
CA MET A 145 7.25 21.41 -5.66
C MET A 145 6.60 20.04 -5.90
N GLY A 146 6.13 19.76 -7.12
CA GLY A 146 5.58 18.45 -7.49
C GLY A 146 6.60 17.32 -7.37
N VAL A 147 7.81 17.52 -7.89
CA VAL A 147 8.91 16.56 -7.77
C VAL A 147 9.27 16.32 -6.30
N ALA A 148 9.36 17.38 -5.49
CA ALA A 148 9.65 17.28 -4.06
C ALA A 148 8.56 16.50 -3.30
N MET A 149 7.28 16.75 -3.59
CA MET A 149 6.16 16.02 -2.96
C MET A 149 6.11 14.54 -3.35
N VAL A 150 6.42 14.21 -4.60
CA VAL A 150 6.55 12.82 -5.06
C VAL A 150 7.73 12.15 -4.37
N LEU A 151 8.89 12.82 -4.30
CA LEU A 151 10.09 12.31 -3.64
C LEU A 151 9.84 12.06 -2.14
N GLN A 152 9.20 13.01 -1.46
CA GLN A 152 8.76 12.85 -0.07
C GLN A 152 7.87 11.62 0.09
N SER A 153 6.86 11.48 -0.77
CA SER A 153 5.92 10.35 -0.70
C SER A 153 6.64 9.03 -0.91
N LEU A 154 7.63 8.98 -1.80
CA LEU A 154 8.49 7.82 -2.02
C LEU A 154 9.33 7.49 -0.79
N ILE A 155 9.97 8.50 -0.18
CA ILE A 155 10.76 8.29 1.05
C ILE A 155 9.87 7.75 2.18
N GLN A 156 8.68 8.31 2.38
CA GLN A 156 7.72 7.81 3.38
C GLN A 156 7.34 6.35 3.10
N LEU A 157 7.03 6.01 1.85
CA LEU A 157 6.72 4.63 1.47
C LEU A 157 7.92 3.70 1.73
N THR A 158 9.13 4.12 1.38
CA THR A 158 10.37 3.35 1.63
C THR A 158 10.58 3.11 3.12
N VAL A 159 10.41 4.13 3.96
CA VAL A 159 10.56 4.02 5.41
C VAL A 159 9.54 3.04 6.00
N ILE A 160 8.28 3.12 5.57
CA ILE A 160 7.22 2.19 5.99
C ILE A 160 7.59 0.74 5.61
N VAL A 161 7.98 0.52 4.35
CA VAL A 161 8.34 -0.83 3.85
C VAL A 161 9.58 -1.38 4.55
N LEU A 162 10.63 -0.57 4.70
CA LEU A 162 11.88 -0.98 5.36
C LEU A 162 11.68 -1.19 6.87
N GLY A 163 10.92 -0.33 7.53
CA GLY A 163 10.57 -0.46 8.94
C GLY A 163 9.79 -1.75 9.20
N LEU A 164 8.85 -2.10 8.31
CA LEU A 164 8.08 -3.33 8.40
C LEU A 164 8.94 -4.57 8.16
N TRP A 165 9.84 -4.50 7.17
CA TRP A 165 10.83 -5.54 6.90
C TRP A 165 11.74 -5.76 8.11
N LEU A 166 12.23 -4.69 8.73
CA LEU A 166 13.10 -4.74 9.89
C LEU A 166 12.37 -5.33 11.10
N ALA A 167 11.14 -4.88 11.36
CA ALA A 167 10.28 -5.41 12.42
C ALA A 167 10.03 -6.91 12.24
N ALA A 168 9.67 -7.35 11.03
CA ALA A 168 9.50 -8.75 10.72
C ALA A 168 10.79 -9.55 10.87
N ARG A 169 11.93 -9.01 10.44
CA ARG A 169 13.24 -9.66 10.55
C ARG A 169 13.62 -9.89 12.01
N ILE A 170 13.53 -8.86 12.85
CA ILE A 170 13.87 -8.94 14.28
C ILE A 170 12.90 -9.86 15.03
N ALA A 171 11.60 -9.81 14.69
CA ALA A 171 10.58 -10.66 15.29
C ALA A 171 10.82 -12.16 15.05
N LEU A 172 11.39 -12.51 13.89
CA LEU A 172 11.62 -13.88 13.44
C LEU A 172 13.07 -14.35 13.64
N MET A 173 13.94 -13.55 14.26
CA MET A 173 15.29 -13.97 14.61
C MET A 173 15.24 -15.07 15.69
N LYS A 174 15.95 -16.19 15.43
CA LYS A 174 16.10 -17.30 16.37
C LYS A 174 16.73 -16.82 17.69
N SER A 175 16.18 -17.26 18.83
CA SER A 175 17.01 -17.36 20.03
C SER A 175 17.89 -18.61 19.90
N ARG A 176 19.16 -18.53 20.30
CA ARG A 176 20.10 -19.67 20.22
C ARG A 176 19.59 -20.91 20.96
N THR A 177 18.81 -20.72 22.03
CA THR A 177 18.21 -21.79 22.84
C THR A 177 17.05 -22.49 22.14
N ALA A 178 16.26 -21.79 21.33
CA ALA A 178 15.14 -22.37 20.58
C ALA A 178 15.60 -23.33 19.47
N SER A 179 16.74 -23.06 18.83
CA SER A 179 17.22 -23.85 17.69
C SER A 179 17.52 -25.31 18.06
N ALA A 180 18.00 -25.57 19.28
CA ALA A 180 18.34 -26.91 19.75
C ALA A 180 17.11 -27.79 20.02
N HIS A 181 15.96 -27.20 20.38
CA HIS A 181 14.69 -27.93 20.56
C HIS A 181 13.95 -28.18 19.23
N ALA A 182 14.23 -27.40 18.18
CA ALA A 182 13.54 -27.52 16.89
C ALA A 182 13.96 -28.75 16.08
N GLU A 183 15.24 -29.14 16.17
CA GLU A 183 15.79 -30.31 15.46
C GLU A 183 15.20 -31.64 15.92
N GLN A 184 14.53 -31.68 17.08
CA GLN A 184 13.87 -32.86 17.63
C GLN A 184 12.40 -33.01 17.19
N LEU A 185 11.81 -32.01 16.54
CA LEU A 185 10.39 -32.00 16.17
C LEU A 185 10.22 -32.27 14.67
N THR A 186 9.46 -33.33 14.34
CA THR A 186 9.10 -33.67 12.95
C THR A 186 8.34 -32.52 12.28
N PRO A 187 8.55 -32.30 10.96
CA PRO A 187 7.90 -31.20 10.25
C PRO A 187 6.38 -31.43 10.17
N ALA A 188 5.64 -30.75 11.03
CA ALA A 188 4.18 -30.74 10.97
C ALA A 188 3.72 -30.00 9.71
N GLU A 189 2.91 -30.69 8.92
CA GLU A 189 2.19 -30.15 7.76
C GLU A 189 1.35 -28.93 8.19
N VAL A 190 1.39 -27.85 7.41
CA VAL A 190 0.57 -26.65 7.67
C VAL A 190 -0.90 -27.03 7.41
N PRO A 191 -1.76 -27.18 8.43
CA PRO A 191 -3.15 -27.55 8.20
C PRO A 191 -3.89 -26.38 7.51
N GLY A 192 -4.83 -26.73 6.64
CA GLY A 192 -5.53 -25.84 5.71
C GLY A 192 -6.02 -24.52 6.30
N GLY A 193 -5.26 -23.46 6.06
CA GLY A 193 -5.79 -22.09 5.99
C GLY A 193 -6.46 -21.84 4.63
N ALA A 194 -7.10 -20.67 4.49
CA ALA A 194 -7.76 -20.21 3.27
C ALA A 194 -7.04 -20.65 1.98
N SER A 195 -7.80 -21.05 0.96
CA SER A 195 -7.23 -21.64 -0.27
C SER A 195 -6.02 -20.83 -0.76
N PRO A 196 -4.84 -21.44 -0.95
CA PRO A 196 -3.61 -20.71 -1.28
C PRO A 196 -3.78 -19.78 -2.48
N ARG A 197 -4.60 -20.23 -3.44
CA ARG A 197 -5.05 -19.45 -4.60
C ARG A 197 -5.71 -18.12 -4.23
N ARG A 198 -6.67 -18.14 -3.28
CA ARG A 198 -7.36 -16.94 -2.81
C ARG A 198 -6.40 -16.01 -2.09
N ALA A 199 -5.49 -16.56 -1.29
CA ALA A 199 -4.50 -15.76 -0.58
C ALA A 199 -3.57 -15.00 -1.55
N VAL A 200 -3.07 -15.67 -2.60
CA VAL A 200 -2.28 -15.01 -3.66
C VAL A 200 -3.06 -13.90 -4.35
N ALA A 201 -4.31 -14.17 -4.76
CA ALA A 201 -5.16 -13.18 -5.42
C ALA A 201 -5.46 -11.98 -4.52
N MET A 202 -5.75 -12.20 -3.22
CA MET A 202 -5.99 -11.13 -2.25
C MET A 202 -4.75 -10.26 -2.03
N VAL A 203 -3.57 -10.87 -1.86
CA VAL A 203 -2.32 -10.11 -1.69
C VAL A 203 -2.02 -9.30 -2.94
N ALA A 204 -2.17 -9.90 -4.13
CA ALA A 204 -1.93 -9.20 -5.38
C ALA A 204 -2.88 -8.02 -5.55
N ALA A 205 -4.17 -8.21 -5.26
CA ALA A 205 -5.18 -7.16 -5.33
C ALA A 205 -4.95 -6.03 -4.32
N ALA A 206 -4.66 -6.37 -3.07
CA ALA A 206 -4.40 -5.41 -2.01
C ALA A 206 -3.17 -4.54 -2.31
N VAL A 207 -2.07 -5.16 -2.77
CA VAL A 207 -0.84 -4.43 -3.13
C VAL A 207 -1.07 -3.56 -4.37
N PHE A 208 -1.72 -4.09 -5.41
CA PHE A 208 -1.97 -3.34 -6.64
C PHE A 208 -2.89 -2.14 -6.38
N ALA A 209 -4.02 -2.33 -5.70
CA ALA A 209 -4.94 -1.25 -5.36
C ALA A 209 -4.29 -0.24 -4.39
N GLY A 210 -3.46 -0.71 -3.45
CA GLY A 210 -2.67 0.14 -2.56
C GLY A 210 -1.73 1.06 -3.32
N LEU A 211 -0.96 0.52 -4.28
CA LEU A 211 -0.08 1.33 -5.14
C LEU A 211 -0.88 2.29 -6.03
N GLN A 212 -2.03 1.86 -6.56
CA GLN A 212 -2.89 2.71 -7.36
C GLN A 212 -3.39 3.91 -6.55
N LEU A 213 -3.96 3.70 -5.37
CA LEU A 213 -4.45 4.82 -4.57
C LEU A 213 -3.31 5.69 -4.05
N TRP A 214 -2.19 5.08 -3.61
CA TRP A 214 -1.01 5.84 -3.19
C TRP A 214 -0.49 6.76 -4.30
N SER A 215 -0.41 6.26 -5.54
CA SER A 215 0.00 7.08 -6.69
C SER A 215 -1.01 8.18 -7.01
N GLY A 216 -2.32 7.88 -6.94
CA GLY A 216 -3.38 8.87 -7.11
C GLY A 216 -3.32 9.99 -6.07
N LEU A 217 -3.08 9.65 -4.80
CA LEU A 217 -2.94 10.61 -3.71
C LEU A 217 -1.67 11.46 -3.85
N ALA A 218 -0.55 10.85 -4.25
CA ALA A 218 0.68 11.56 -4.51
C ALA A 218 0.51 12.61 -5.63
N VAL A 219 -0.24 12.26 -6.69
CA VAL A 219 -0.58 13.18 -7.79
C VAL A 219 -1.60 14.24 -7.35
N ALA A 220 -2.62 13.88 -6.56
CA ALA A 220 -3.63 14.84 -6.12
C ALA A 220 -3.09 15.90 -5.15
N ARG A 221 -2.04 15.59 -4.37
CA ARG A 221 -1.32 16.61 -3.58
C ARG A 221 -0.71 17.73 -4.44
N TRP A 222 -0.50 17.47 -5.73
CA TRP A 222 0.01 18.44 -6.70
C TRP A 222 -1.12 19.14 -7.50
N ALA A 223 -2.31 18.55 -7.58
CA ALA A 223 -3.44 19.14 -8.31
C ALA A 223 -4.03 20.34 -7.53
N PRO A 224 -4.59 21.36 -8.23
CA PRO A 224 -5.25 22.48 -7.57
C PRO A 224 -6.33 21.98 -6.61
N PRO A 225 -6.52 22.62 -5.45
CA PRO A 225 -7.65 22.30 -4.59
C PRO A 225 -8.94 22.47 -5.41
N ALA A 226 -9.62 21.35 -5.68
CA ALA A 226 -10.87 21.37 -6.40
C ALA A 226 -11.91 22.09 -5.52
N SER A 227 -12.63 23.05 -6.11
CA SER A 227 -13.77 23.75 -5.51
C SER A 227 -14.74 22.77 -4.84
N ASP A 228 -15.29 23.12 -3.67
CA ASP A 228 -16.22 22.33 -2.83
C ASP A 228 -16.90 21.16 -3.55
N VAL A 229 -16.16 20.05 -3.62
CA VAL A 229 -16.62 18.83 -4.26
C VAL A 229 -17.50 18.10 -3.25
N GLY A 230 -18.76 17.84 -3.63
CA GLY A 230 -19.70 17.10 -2.78
C GLY A 230 -19.12 15.75 -2.32
N ALA A 231 -19.48 15.33 -1.10
CA ALA A 231 -18.99 14.11 -0.49
C ALA A 231 -19.18 12.86 -1.37
N SER A 232 -20.32 12.77 -2.08
CA SER A 232 -20.62 11.69 -3.02
C SER A 232 -19.62 11.62 -4.17
N THR A 233 -19.27 12.76 -4.77
CA THR A 233 -18.29 12.84 -5.84
C THR A 233 -16.91 12.42 -5.34
N LEU A 234 -16.50 12.83 -4.14
CA LEU A 234 -15.23 12.40 -3.55
C LEU A 234 -15.16 10.89 -3.29
N LEU A 235 -16.26 10.29 -2.82
CA LEU A 235 -16.33 8.83 -2.67
C LEU A 235 -16.22 8.13 -4.03
N LEU A 236 -16.89 8.65 -5.06
CA LEU A 236 -16.79 8.12 -6.42
C LEU A 236 -15.40 8.34 -7.04
N THR A 237 -14.68 9.39 -6.67
CA THR A 237 -13.32 9.67 -7.17
C THR A 237 -12.26 8.81 -6.48
N TRP A 238 -12.41 8.53 -5.18
CA TRP A 238 -11.35 7.92 -4.39
C TRP A 238 -11.63 6.46 -3.99
N VAL A 239 -12.87 6.14 -3.64
CA VAL A 239 -13.24 4.80 -3.16
C VAL A 239 -13.58 3.88 -4.32
N LEU A 240 -14.39 4.34 -5.28
CA LEU A 240 -14.82 3.50 -6.40
C LEU A 240 -13.64 2.98 -7.24
N PRO A 241 -12.64 3.80 -7.65
CA PRO A 241 -11.51 3.29 -8.41
C PRO A 241 -10.66 2.31 -7.61
N ALA A 242 -10.51 2.51 -6.29
CA ALA A 242 -9.82 1.55 -5.42
C ALA A 242 -10.53 0.19 -5.39
N LEU A 243 -11.86 0.18 -5.27
CA LEU A 243 -12.65 -1.05 -5.28
C LEU A 243 -12.62 -1.75 -6.65
N VAL A 244 -12.75 -0.99 -7.74
CA VAL A 244 -12.70 -1.52 -9.10
C VAL A 244 -11.31 -2.10 -9.40
N THR A 245 -10.24 -1.37 -9.11
CA THR A 245 -8.86 -1.86 -9.31
C THR A 245 -8.56 -3.08 -8.44
N PHE A 246 -9.05 -3.12 -7.20
CA PHE A 246 -8.96 -4.30 -6.35
C PHE A 246 -9.66 -5.50 -6.98
N ALA A 247 -10.91 -5.35 -7.43
CA ALA A 247 -11.68 -6.43 -8.03
C ALA A 247 -11.02 -6.96 -9.31
N LEU A 248 -10.54 -6.06 -10.18
CA LEU A 248 -9.85 -6.43 -11.42
C LEU A 248 -8.52 -7.13 -11.15
N ALA A 249 -7.72 -6.62 -10.22
CA ALA A 249 -6.44 -7.24 -9.84
C ALA A 249 -6.67 -8.60 -9.14
N PHE A 250 -7.71 -8.72 -8.30
CA PHE A 250 -8.12 -9.99 -7.71
C PHE A 250 -8.48 -11.00 -8.79
N TRP A 251 -9.31 -10.59 -9.76
CA TRP A 251 -9.71 -11.42 -10.88
C TRP A 251 -8.50 -11.87 -11.73
N GLY A 252 -7.60 -10.93 -12.08
CA GLY A 252 -6.37 -11.23 -12.79
C GLY A 252 -5.47 -12.21 -12.03
N GLY A 253 -5.27 -12.01 -10.72
CA GLY A 253 -4.49 -12.89 -9.87
C GLY A 253 -5.10 -14.30 -9.72
N TRP A 254 -6.43 -14.35 -9.59
CA TRP A 254 -7.19 -15.60 -9.54
C TRP A 254 -7.09 -16.39 -10.85
N LEU A 255 -7.20 -15.75 -12.00
CA LEU A 255 -7.01 -16.37 -13.32
C LEU A 255 -5.55 -16.74 -13.61
N GLY A 256 -4.59 -16.05 -12.99
CA GLY A 256 -3.16 -16.33 -13.13
C GLY A 256 -2.68 -17.55 -12.34
N THR A 257 -3.45 -17.99 -11.34
CA THR A 257 -3.14 -19.13 -10.46
C THR A 257 -3.99 -20.36 -10.83
N ARG A 258 -3.38 -21.55 -10.84
CA ARG A 258 -4.09 -22.82 -11.14
C ARG A 258 -4.85 -23.33 -9.92
N PRO A 259 -5.99 -24.02 -10.13
CA PRO A 259 -6.58 -24.88 -9.10
C PRO A 259 -5.57 -26.00 -8.77
N GLY A 260 -5.13 -26.08 -7.51
CA GLY A 260 -4.09 -27.04 -7.07
C GLY A 260 -2.84 -26.39 -6.46
N LEU A 261 -2.76 -25.06 -6.40
CA LEU A 261 -1.66 -24.36 -5.72
C LEU A 261 -1.60 -24.77 -4.24
N SER A 262 -0.49 -25.40 -3.83
CA SER A 262 -0.26 -25.85 -2.44
C SER A 262 0.48 -24.84 -1.57
N ILE A 263 1.26 -23.93 -2.18
CA ILE A 263 2.12 -22.96 -1.48
C ILE A 263 1.79 -21.54 -1.94
N VAL A 264 1.66 -20.58 -1.00
CA VAL A 264 1.27 -19.20 -1.31
C VAL A 264 2.45 -18.39 -1.86
N ARG A 265 3.67 -18.55 -1.35
CA ARG A 265 4.87 -17.76 -1.74
C ARG A 265 4.56 -16.24 -1.82
N PRO A 266 4.14 -15.60 -0.73
CA PRO A 266 3.48 -14.29 -0.76
C PRO A 266 4.33 -13.17 -1.41
N PHE A 267 5.65 -13.18 -1.27
CA PHE A 267 6.51 -12.20 -1.96
C PHE A 267 6.51 -12.31 -3.48
N ARG A 268 6.19 -13.48 -4.05
CA ARG A 268 5.95 -13.59 -5.49
C ARG A 268 4.63 -12.96 -5.91
N ALA A 269 3.62 -12.98 -5.04
CA ALA A 269 2.36 -12.26 -5.27
C ALA A 269 2.57 -10.73 -5.16
N VAL A 270 3.37 -10.28 -4.20
CA VAL A 270 3.77 -8.87 -4.09
C VAL A 270 4.56 -8.46 -5.35
N ALA A 271 5.55 -9.26 -5.76
CA ALA A 271 6.34 -8.97 -6.96
C ALA A 271 5.49 -8.98 -8.24
N SER A 272 4.51 -9.88 -8.36
CA SER A 272 3.59 -9.87 -9.52
C SER A 272 2.73 -8.63 -9.54
N ALA A 273 2.19 -8.21 -8.39
CA ALA A 273 1.38 -7.00 -8.27
C ALA A 273 2.18 -5.73 -8.59
N VAL A 274 3.38 -5.57 -8.02
CA VAL A 274 4.27 -4.42 -8.31
C VAL A 274 4.65 -4.40 -9.79
N SER A 275 5.03 -5.54 -10.37
CA SER A 275 5.41 -5.63 -11.78
C SER A 275 4.23 -5.31 -12.70
N ALA A 276 3.04 -5.86 -12.41
CA ALA A 276 1.83 -5.59 -13.17
C ALA A 276 1.44 -4.11 -13.07
N PHE A 277 1.53 -3.51 -11.88
CA PHE A 277 1.27 -2.10 -11.67
C PHE A 277 2.17 -1.24 -12.56
N LEU A 278 3.49 -1.44 -12.51
CA LEU A 278 4.44 -0.69 -13.34
C LEU A 278 4.16 -0.84 -14.85
N LEU A 279 3.84 -2.07 -15.29
CA LEU A 279 3.53 -2.33 -16.70
C LEU A 279 2.20 -1.68 -17.13
N VAL A 280 1.18 -1.67 -16.26
CA VAL A 280 -0.10 -1.00 -16.53
C VAL A 280 0.13 0.51 -16.65
N GLN A 281 0.88 1.12 -15.72
CA GLN A 281 1.18 2.55 -15.78
C GLN A 281 1.96 2.90 -17.05
N ALA A 282 3.04 2.17 -17.33
CA ALA A 282 3.86 2.40 -18.53
C ALA A 282 3.03 2.23 -19.81
N GLY A 283 2.19 1.19 -19.90
CA GLY A 283 1.30 0.97 -21.02
C GLY A 283 0.32 2.12 -21.23
N CYS A 284 -0.33 2.60 -20.16
CA CYS A 284 -1.26 3.72 -20.24
C CYS A 284 -0.56 5.02 -20.63
N ILE A 285 0.64 5.30 -20.10
CA ILE A 285 1.43 6.48 -20.42
C ILE A 285 1.84 6.47 -21.90
N VAL A 286 2.38 5.37 -22.40
CA VAL A 286 2.79 5.23 -23.81
C VAL A 286 1.60 5.45 -24.73
N ILE A 287 0.45 4.87 -24.41
CA ILE A 287 -0.75 5.00 -25.24
C ILE A 287 -1.32 6.43 -25.18
N ALA A 288 -1.28 7.07 -24.02
CA ALA A 288 -1.69 8.47 -23.89
C ALA A 288 -0.78 9.42 -24.67
N ILE A 289 0.54 9.22 -24.61
CA ILE A 289 1.52 9.99 -25.39
C ILE A 289 1.30 9.76 -26.90
N ALA A 290 1.14 8.50 -27.32
CA ALA A 290 0.89 8.17 -28.72
C ALA A 290 -0.40 8.84 -29.24
N TRP A 291 -1.46 8.84 -28.43
CA TRP A 291 -2.70 9.55 -28.77
C TRP A 291 -2.50 11.05 -28.87
N LEU A 292 -1.77 11.68 -27.95
CA LEU A 292 -1.46 13.11 -28.01
C LEU A 292 -0.70 13.47 -29.30
N PHE A 293 0.26 12.65 -29.71
CA PHE A 293 0.95 12.83 -31.00
C PHE A 293 0.02 12.71 -32.20
N LEU A 294 -0.91 11.74 -32.18
CA LEU A 294 -1.91 11.58 -33.24
C LEU A 294 -2.89 12.76 -33.28
N ALA A 295 -3.36 13.21 -32.11
CA ALA A 295 -4.26 14.35 -31.98
C ALA A 295 -3.62 15.64 -32.48
N ALA A 296 -2.35 15.89 -32.13
CA ALA A 296 -1.59 17.04 -32.59
C ALA A 296 -1.35 17.03 -34.11
N LYS A 297 -1.15 15.85 -34.71
CA LYS A 297 -0.93 15.71 -36.17
C LYS A 297 -2.20 15.81 -37.00
N ALA A 298 -3.33 15.34 -36.47
CA ALA A 298 -4.57 15.25 -37.22
C ALA A 298 -5.45 16.51 -37.13
N SER A 299 -4.96 17.60 -36.52
CA SER A 299 -5.74 18.80 -36.22
C SER A 299 -7.10 18.48 -35.58
N PHE A 300 -7.17 17.39 -34.80
CA PHE A 300 -8.40 17.00 -34.14
C PHE A 300 -8.79 18.14 -33.21
N SER A 301 -9.97 18.69 -33.46
CA SER A 301 -10.53 19.67 -32.57
C SER A 301 -10.64 19.08 -31.16
N PHE A 302 -9.98 19.71 -30.19
CA PHE A 302 -10.08 19.39 -28.77
C PHE A 302 -11.51 19.62 -28.21
N TYR A 303 -12.49 20.03 -29.03
CA TYR A 303 -13.87 20.19 -28.58
C TYR A 303 -14.42 18.90 -27.96
N ASN A 304 -15.04 19.10 -26.78
CA ASN A 304 -15.59 18.19 -25.77
C ASN A 304 -15.78 16.68 -26.09
N GLY A 305 -16.12 16.27 -27.31
CA GLY A 305 -16.31 14.85 -27.65
C GLY A 305 -15.02 14.02 -27.76
N GLY A 306 -13.92 14.62 -28.25
CA GLY A 306 -12.66 13.89 -28.48
C GLY A 306 -11.93 13.52 -27.18
N VAL A 307 -11.92 14.43 -26.20
CA VAL A 307 -11.27 14.19 -24.91
C VAL A 307 -12.07 13.20 -24.07
N ILE A 308 -13.40 13.31 -24.03
CA ILE A 308 -14.26 12.39 -23.28
C ILE A 308 -14.12 10.96 -23.82
N SER A 309 -14.20 10.78 -25.15
CA SER A 309 -14.05 9.47 -25.78
C SER A 309 -12.66 8.87 -25.54
N PHE A 310 -11.60 9.68 -25.61
CA PHE A 310 -10.25 9.25 -25.28
C PHE A 310 -10.12 8.80 -23.82
N VAL A 311 -10.63 9.59 -22.87
CA VAL A 311 -10.59 9.23 -21.44
C VAL A 311 -11.33 7.93 -21.18
N LEU A 312 -12.53 7.77 -21.76
CA LEU A 312 -13.30 6.52 -21.64
C LEU A 312 -12.53 5.33 -22.24
N ALA A 313 -11.93 5.49 -23.42
CA ALA A 313 -11.12 4.45 -24.05
C ALA A 313 -9.90 4.08 -23.18
N LEU A 314 -9.22 5.07 -22.60
CA LEU A 314 -8.08 4.86 -21.71
C LEU A 314 -8.48 4.15 -20.42
N VAL A 315 -9.65 4.46 -19.85
CA VAL A 315 -10.20 3.77 -18.68
C VAL A 315 -10.50 2.30 -19.01
N LEU A 316 -11.20 2.02 -20.11
CA LEU A 316 -11.50 0.65 -20.54
C LEU A 316 -10.22 -0.15 -20.79
N LEU A 317 -9.26 0.46 -21.49
CA LEU A 317 -7.95 -0.10 -21.75
C LEU A 317 -7.18 -0.39 -20.44
N TYR A 318 -7.20 0.55 -19.49
CA TYR A 318 -6.61 0.35 -18.16
C TYR A 318 -7.22 -0.86 -17.46
N MET A 319 -8.55 -1.03 -17.50
CA MET A 319 -9.21 -2.19 -16.90
C MET A 319 -8.75 -3.50 -17.53
N VAL A 320 -8.71 -3.55 -18.86
CA VAL A 320 -8.27 -4.74 -19.62
C VAL A 320 -6.79 -5.05 -19.33
N LEU A 321 -5.91 -4.05 -19.40
CA LEU A 321 -4.48 -4.18 -19.09
C LEU A 321 -4.27 -4.67 -17.67
N THR A 322 -5.03 -4.17 -16.69
CA THR A 322 -4.95 -4.60 -15.30
C THR A 322 -5.18 -6.10 -15.17
N VAL A 323 -6.29 -6.61 -15.72
CA VAL A 323 -6.61 -8.04 -15.66
C VAL A 323 -5.55 -8.88 -16.38
N LEU A 324 -5.16 -8.48 -17.60
CA LEU A 324 -4.22 -9.25 -18.43
C LEU A 324 -2.82 -9.27 -17.83
N LEU A 325 -2.28 -8.13 -17.43
CA LEU A 325 -0.91 -8.03 -16.91
C LEU A 325 -0.79 -8.64 -15.52
N VAL A 326 -1.78 -8.48 -14.64
CA VAL A 326 -1.80 -9.19 -13.35
C VAL A 326 -1.87 -10.71 -13.58
N ARG A 327 -2.70 -11.19 -14.52
CA ARG A 327 -2.76 -12.60 -14.90
C ARG A 327 -1.42 -13.13 -15.42
N VAL A 328 -0.81 -12.43 -16.38
CA VAL A 328 0.44 -12.85 -17.03
C VAL A 328 1.61 -12.85 -16.05
N THR A 329 1.78 -11.78 -15.27
CA THR A 329 2.86 -11.69 -14.27
C THR A 329 2.71 -12.74 -13.18
N THR A 330 1.50 -12.94 -12.68
CA THR A 330 1.21 -13.99 -11.68
C THR A 330 1.48 -15.37 -12.27
N ARG A 331 0.98 -15.68 -13.47
CA ARG A 331 1.25 -16.97 -14.14
C ARG A 331 2.75 -17.19 -14.38
N ARG A 332 3.49 -16.16 -14.79
CA ARG A 332 4.94 -16.23 -15.05
C ARG A 332 5.71 -16.52 -13.76
N LEU A 333 5.42 -15.80 -12.68
CA LEU A 333 6.11 -15.94 -11.41
C LEU A 333 5.73 -17.22 -10.66
N TYR A 334 4.54 -17.76 -10.90
CA TYR A 334 4.09 -19.02 -10.31
C TYR A 334 4.28 -20.24 -11.21
N ARG A 335 4.73 -20.11 -12.47
CA ARG A 335 4.87 -21.22 -13.44
C ARG A 335 5.58 -22.47 -12.90
N ARG A 336 6.54 -22.33 -11.97
CA ARG A 336 7.26 -23.45 -11.36
C ARG A 336 6.47 -24.21 -10.28
N TYR A 337 5.32 -23.68 -9.88
CA TYR A 337 4.41 -24.21 -8.85
C TYR A 337 3.00 -24.47 -9.41
N LEU A 338 2.85 -24.34 -10.73
CA LEU A 338 1.63 -24.55 -11.50
C LEU A 338 1.76 -25.82 -12.31
#